data_AF-A0A1A0JQZ7-F1
#
_entry.id   AF-A0A1A0JQZ7-F1
#
_cell.length_a   1.000
_cell.length_b   1.000
_cell.length_c   1.000
_cell.angle_alpha   90.00
_cell.angle_beta   90.00
_cell.angle_gamma   90.00
#
_symmetry.space_group_name_H-M   'P 1'
#
loop_
_entity.id
_entity.type
_entity.pdbx_description
1 polymer ?
#
loop_
_entity_poly.entity_id
_entity_poly.type
_entity_poly.pdbx_seq_one_letter_code
_entity_poly.pdbx_strand_id
1 'polypeptide(L)'
;MRLHRNDIADVRLSVETADNDAMVQFAPWGTCTLHADAGTLTVRINAADPPALQRIRDIVARDLERFGRGSIRIVWTEIADTEGSPPS
;
A
#
# COMPACT_ATOMS: atom_id res chain seq x y z
N MET A 1 -23.95 6.69 0.80
CA MET A 1 -22.77 7.44 1.30
C MET A 1 -21.78 7.57 0.14
N ARG A 2 -21.80 8.70 -0.57
CA ARG A 2 -20.88 8.99 -1.69
C ARG A 2 -19.65 9.69 -1.10
N LEU A 3 -18.48 9.06 -1.18
CA LEU A 3 -17.23 9.69 -0.77
C LEU A 3 -16.84 10.74 -1.84
N HIS A 4 -16.44 11.92 -1.35
CA HIS A 4 -16.05 13.09 -2.13
C HIS A 4 -14.88 12.72 -3.06
N ARG A 5 -15.21 12.60 -4.35
CA ARG A 5 -14.31 12.34 -5.47
C ARG A 5 -13.82 13.70 -5.97
N ASN A 6 -12.59 14.07 -5.66
CA ASN A 6 -11.83 15.19 -6.25
C ASN A 6 -10.41 15.11 -5.63
N ASP A 7 -9.55 14.17 -6.04
CA ASP A 7 -8.63 14.32 -7.18
C ASP A 7 -8.20 12.94 -7.77
N ILE A 8 -8.97 11.89 -7.48
CA ILE A 8 -8.67 10.46 -7.76
C ILE A 8 -8.99 10.08 -9.23
N ALA A 9 -9.26 11.06 -10.10
CA ALA A 9 -10.09 10.87 -11.29
C ALA A 9 -9.50 9.96 -12.40
N ASP A 10 -8.22 9.57 -12.33
CA ASP A 10 -7.60 8.70 -13.34
C ASP A 10 -6.92 7.44 -12.78
N VAL A 11 -7.03 7.15 -11.47
CA VAL A 11 -6.45 5.90 -10.95
C VAL A 11 -7.36 4.72 -11.30
N ARG A 12 -6.79 3.69 -11.90
CA ARG A 12 -7.45 2.40 -12.11
C ARG A 12 -6.97 1.43 -11.05
N LEU A 13 -7.93 0.78 -10.39
CA LEU A 13 -7.66 -0.23 -9.38
C LEU A 13 -8.00 -1.61 -9.93
N SER A 14 -7.03 -2.51 -9.87
CA SER A 14 -7.23 -3.95 -10.08
C SER A 14 -6.80 -4.67 -8.81
N VAL A 15 -7.55 -5.69 -8.39
CA VAL A 15 -7.27 -6.45 -7.18
C VAL A 15 -7.26 -7.93 -7.52
N GLU A 16 -6.20 -8.60 -7.09
CA GLU A 16 -6.08 -10.05 -7.10
C GLU A 16 -5.89 -10.51 -5.66
N THR A 17 -6.58 -11.59 -5.27
CA THR A 17 -6.52 -12.14 -3.91
C THR A 17 -6.26 -13.64 -3.97
N ALA A 18 -5.36 -14.14 -3.13
CA ALA A 18 -5.07 -15.55 -2.97
C ALA A 18 -4.76 -15.83 -1.50
N ASP A 19 -5.54 -16.70 -0.85
CA ASP A 19 -5.37 -17.06 0.56
C ASP A 19 -5.26 -15.85 1.50
N ASN A 20 -4.06 -15.62 2.07
CA ASN A 20 -3.74 -14.50 2.96
C ASN A 20 -3.02 -13.34 2.24
N ASP A 21 -2.91 -13.42 0.92
CA ASP A 21 -2.24 -12.46 0.08
C ASP A 21 -3.24 -11.69 -0.80
N ALA A 22 -2.98 -10.40 -0.98
CA ALA A 22 -3.67 -9.60 -1.97
C ALA A 22 -2.68 -8.69 -2.70
N MET A 23 -2.87 -8.54 -4.01
CA MET A 23 -2.15 -7.59 -4.84
C MET A 23 -3.14 -6.56 -5.39
N VAL A 24 -2.87 -5.30 -5.13
CA VAL A 24 -3.64 -4.15 -5.62
C VAL A 24 -2.77 -3.36 -6.59
N GLN A 25 -3.20 -3.25 -7.83
CA GLN A 25 -2.58 -2.36 -8.80
C GLN A 25 -3.25 -1.00 -8.74
N PHE A 26 -2.47 0.06 -8.52
CA PHE A 26 -2.87 1.46 -8.58
C PHE A 26 -2.33 2.08 -9.86
N ALA A 27 -2.92 1.81 -11.01
CA ALA A 27 -2.38 2.36 -12.27
C ALA A 27 -2.74 3.86 -12.39
N PRO A 28 -1.78 4.75 -12.72
CA PRO A 28 -0.38 4.49 -13.10
C PRO A 28 0.64 4.57 -11.94
N TRP A 29 0.20 4.79 -10.72
CA TRP A 29 1.02 5.09 -9.54
C TRP A 29 1.88 3.93 -9.03
N GLY A 30 1.48 2.68 -9.20
CA GLY A 30 2.25 1.52 -8.76
C GLY A 30 1.41 0.32 -8.33
N THR A 31 1.96 -0.47 -7.41
CA THR A 31 1.35 -1.69 -6.87
C THR A 31 1.50 -1.74 -5.36
N CYS A 32 0.56 -2.41 -4.70
CA CYS A 32 0.59 -2.71 -3.29
C CYS A 32 0.37 -4.20 -3.10
N THR A 33 1.22 -4.87 -2.33
CA THR A 33 0.95 -6.22 -1.85
C THR A 33 0.61 -6.20 -0.37
N LEU A 34 -0.35 -7.04 0.01
CA LEU A 34 -0.80 -7.22 1.37
C LEU A 34 -0.61 -8.68 1.72
N HIS A 35 -0.02 -8.94 2.87
CA HIS A 35 0.15 -10.28 3.43
C HIS A 35 -0.39 -10.28 4.86
N ALA A 36 -1.40 -11.09 5.12
CA ALA A 36 -1.97 -11.28 6.44
C ALA A 36 -1.26 -12.44 7.15
N ASP A 37 -1.00 -12.28 8.45
CA ASP A 37 -0.55 -13.33 9.36
C ASP A 37 -1.36 -13.21 10.69
N ALA A 38 -1.09 -14.06 11.67
CA ALA A 38 -1.74 -14.13 12.97
C ALA A 38 -1.51 -12.85 13.80
N GLY A 39 -2.34 -11.84 13.53
CA GLY A 39 -2.37 -10.56 14.25
C GLY A 39 -1.57 -9.44 13.59
N THR A 40 -0.98 -9.67 12.42
CA THR A 40 -0.24 -8.65 11.66
C THR A 40 -0.70 -8.61 10.21
N LEU A 41 -0.70 -7.41 9.63
CA LEU A 41 -0.91 -7.20 8.22
C LEU A 41 0.29 -6.44 7.69
N THR A 42 1.06 -7.10 6.83
CA THR A 42 2.21 -6.48 6.16
C THR A 42 1.74 -5.88 4.85
N VAL A 43 2.06 -4.61 4.63
CA VAL A 43 1.75 -3.89 3.41
C VAL A 43 3.06 -3.46 2.77
N ARG A 44 3.28 -3.83 1.51
CA ARG A 44 4.41 -3.39 0.71
C ARG A 44 3.90 -2.57 -0.47
N ILE A 45 4.34 -1.32 -0.54
CA ILE A 45 4.02 -0.41 -1.65
C ILE A 45 5.24 -0.32 -2.55
N ASN A 46 5.05 -0.58 -3.83
CA ASN A 46 6.00 -0.27 -4.89
C ASN A 46 5.37 0.81 -5.78
N ALA A 47 6.00 1.97 -5.84
CA ALA A 47 5.47 3.13 -6.55
C ALA A 47 6.42 3.58 -7.66
N ALA A 48 5.85 4.20 -8.70
CA ALA A 48 6.61 4.72 -9.83
C ALA A 48 7.51 5.91 -9.46
N ASP A 49 7.10 6.72 -8.49
CA ASP A 49 7.79 7.93 -8.04
C ASP A 49 7.45 8.28 -6.56
N PRO A 50 8.24 9.13 -5.88
CA PRO A 50 7.98 9.48 -4.48
C PRO A 50 6.61 10.14 -4.23
N PRO A 51 6.11 11.05 -5.08
CA PRO A 51 4.72 11.53 -4.98
C PRO A 51 3.66 10.43 -5.09
N ALA A 52 3.84 9.46 -5.99
CA ALA A 52 2.96 8.30 -6.12
C ALA A 52 3.01 7.40 -4.87
N LEU A 53 4.20 7.20 -4.28
CA LEU A 53 4.36 6.49 -3.01
C LEU A 53 3.56 7.16 -1.90
N GLN A 54 3.69 8.48 -1.76
CA GLN A 54 2.96 9.24 -0.75
C GLN A 54 1.45 9.11 -0.93
N ARG A 55 0.96 9.20 -2.17
CA ARG A 55 -0.47 9.03 -2.48
C ARG A 55 -0.98 7.63 -2.12
N ILE A 56 -0.31 6.57 -2.56
CA ILE A 56 -0.73 5.19 -2.27
C ILE A 56 -0.67 4.95 -0.75
N ARG A 57 0.39 5.40 -0.09
CA ARG A 57 0.54 5.29 1.36
C ARG A 57 -0.60 5.98 2.11
N ASP A 58 -0.98 7.19 1.72
CA ASP A 58 -2.07 7.92 2.37
C ASP A 58 -3.43 7.23 2.17
N ILE A 59 -3.68 6.65 0.99
CA ILE A 59 -4.90 5.85 0.72
C ILE A 59 -4.93 4.63 1.63
N VAL A 60 -3.86 3.84 1.63
CA VAL A 60 -3.79 2.60 2.42
C VAL A 60 -3.84 2.90 3.92
N ALA A 61 -3.14 3.93 4.40
CA ALA A 61 -3.18 4.33 5.81
C ALA A 61 -4.60 4.67 6.26
N ARG A 62 -5.34 5.47 5.47
CA ARG A 62 -6.74 5.81 5.77
C ARG A 62 -7.65 4.59 5.81
N ASP A 63 -7.45 3.65 4.88
CA ASP A 63 -8.23 2.41 4.84
C ASP A 63 -7.93 1.51 6.04
N LEU A 64 -6.65 1.36 6.39
CA LEU A 64 -6.23 0.62 7.58
C LEU A 64 -6.79 1.25 8.86
N GLU A 65 -6.66 2.56 9.04
CA GLU A 65 -7.22 3.28 10.19
C GLU A 65 -8.74 3.08 10.31
N ARG A 66 -9.44 3.14 9.17
CA ARG A 66 -10.88 2.91 9.08
C ARG A 66 -11.25 1.48 9.48
N PHE A 67 -10.52 0.47 9.02
CA PHE A 67 -10.80 -0.94 9.35
C PHE A 67 -10.43 -1.27 10.79
N GLY A 68 -9.32 -0.71 11.28
CA GLY A 68 -8.84 -0.89 12.63
C GLY A 68 -9.63 -0.12 13.69
N ARG A 69 -10.54 0.79 13.30
CA ARG A 69 -11.34 1.61 14.24
C ARG A 69 -10.51 2.27 15.36
N GLY A 70 -9.26 2.63 15.06
CA GLY A 70 -8.32 3.23 16.00
C GLY A 70 -7.58 2.27 16.95
N SER A 71 -7.75 0.95 16.83
CA SER A 71 -7.05 -0.04 17.67
C SER A 71 -5.80 -0.66 17.04
N ILE A 72 -5.44 -0.25 15.82
CA ILE A 72 -4.28 -0.76 15.10
C ILE A 72 -3.12 0.23 15.15
N ARG A 73 -1.90 -0.29 15.28
CA ARG A 73 -0.67 0.50 15.19
C ARG A 73 -0.09 0.36 13.80
N ILE A 74 0.00 1.46 13.06
CA ILE A 74 0.60 1.49 11.72
C ILE A 74 2.05 1.98 11.84
N VAL A 75 2.99 1.20 11.30
CA VAL A 75 4.41 1.55 11.25
C VAL A 75 4.86 1.42 9.80
N TRP A 76 5.40 2.50 9.25
CA TRP A 76 5.95 2.53 7.89
C TRP A 76 7.47 2.47 7.95
N THR A 77 8.05 1.54 7.22
CA THR A 77 9.51 1.39 7.07
C THR A 77 9.86 1.57 5.60
N GLU A 78 10.82 2.44 5.33
CA GLU A 78 11.40 2.55 3.99
C GLU A 78 12.33 1.36 3.76
N ILE A 79 12.06 0.60 2.71
CA ILE A 79 12.95 -0.48 2.27
C ILE A 79 13.91 0.11 1.24
N ALA A 80 15.17 0.28 1.62
CA ALA A 80 16.20 0.54 0.63
C ALA A 80 16.30 -0.71 -0.25
N ASP A 81 16.12 -0.55 -1.56
CA ASP A 81 16.53 -1.57 -2.53
C ASP A 81 18.05 -1.64 -2.44
N THR A 82 18.54 -2.45 -1.50
CA THR A 82 19.97 -2.69 -1.37
C THR A 82 20.30 -3.71 -2.44
N GLU A 83 20.33 -3.27 -3.70
CA GLU A 83 21.04 -4.00 -4.74
C GLU A 83 22.47 -4.23 -4.22
N GLY A 84 22.84 -5.51 -4.09
CA GLY A 84 23.95 -5.97 -3.28
C GLY A 84 25.25 -5.20 -3.51
N SER A 85 25.79 -4.60 -2.45
CA SER A 85 27.21 -4.33 -2.37
C SER A 85 27.94 -5.68 -2.18
N PRO A 86 28.75 -6.15 -3.14
CA PRO A 86 29.65 -7.27 -2.86
C PRO A 86 30.69 -6.83 -1.80
N PRO A 87 31.11 -7.72 -0.89
CA PRO A 87 32.17 -7.39 0.06
C PRO A 87 33.49 -7.11 -0.71
N SER A 88 34.10 -5.96 -0.41
CA SER A 88 35.47 -5.61 -0.86
C SER A 88 36.54 -6.44 -0.15
#